data_AF-A0A442HNZ9-F1
#
_entry.id   AF-A0A442HNZ9-F1
#
_cell.length_a   1.000
_cell.length_b   1.000
_cell.length_c   1.000
_cell.angle_alpha   90.00
_cell.angle_beta   90.00
_cell.angle_gamma   90.00
#
_symmetry.space_group_name_H-M   'P 1'
#
loop_
_entity.id
_entity.type
_entity.pdbx_description
1 polymer ?
#
loop_
_entity_poly.entity_id
_entity_poly.type
_entity_poly.pdbx_seq_one_letter_code
_entity_poly.pdbx_strand_id
1 'polypeptide(L)'
;MWVPFAMRKVVVSLLVILAGISVAMADDAGCAAFKWPVTREEALFAAAPAAQSGADLSVGGAAEVALAPVDTISFTVPPERAPAAGTFGATASVAVPPEGELQISLSDEAWIDVVQDGKAVKLAAFSGMKTCPGIRKSVRFKLAAGPATIQLSGAKKETLKVAVLAPE
;
A
#
# COMPACT_ATOMS: atom_id res chain seq x y z
N MET A 1 -6.16 -76.70 44.91
CA MET A 1 -6.18 -76.88 43.45
C MET A 1 -6.71 -75.60 42.82
N TRP A 2 -5.99 -75.10 41.80
CA TRP A 2 -6.39 -74.09 40.80
C TRP A 2 -6.27 -72.56 41.04
N VAL A 3 -5.21 -72.04 40.40
CA VAL A 3 -4.93 -70.76 39.69
C VAL A 3 -5.34 -69.39 40.27
N PRO A 4 -4.37 -68.48 40.51
CA PRO A 4 -4.66 -67.05 40.59
C PRO A 4 -4.88 -66.46 39.19
N PHE A 5 -6.06 -65.88 38.95
CA PHE A 5 -6.33 -65.05 37.79
C PHE A 5 -5.55 -63.73 37.90
N ALA A 6 -4.47 -63.60 37.13
CA ALA A 6 -3.77 -62.34 36.96
C ALA A 6 -4.63 -61.38 36.11
N MET A 7 -5.21 -60.36 36.75
CA MET A 7 -5.89 -59.25 36.10
C MET A 7 -4.89 -58.43 35.28
N ARG A 8 -4.94 -58.57 33.96
CA ARG A 8 -4.17 -57.77 33.01
C ARG A 8 -4.82 -56.38 32.90
N LYS A 9 -4.30 -55.40 33.65
CA LYS A 9 -4.70 -53.99 33.54
C LYS A 9 -4.27 -53.46 32.18
N VAL A 10 -5.20 -53.42 31.22
CA VAL A 10 -5.00 -52.72 29.95
C VAL A 10 -5.30 -51.24 30.19
N VAL A 11 -4.25 -50.44 30.39
CA VAL A 11 -4.36 -48.98 30.43
C VAL A 11 -4.42 -48.49 28.99
N VAL A 12 -5.62 -48.12 28.53
CA VAL A 12 -5.81 -47.45 27.25
C VAL A 12 -5.46 -45.98 27.45
N SER A 13 -4.24 -45.59 27.08
CA SER A 13 -3.83 -44.19 27.01
C SER A 13 -4.57 -43.48 25.88
N LEU A 14 -5.48 -42.57 26.23
CA LEU A 14 -6.16 -41.69 25.31
C LEU A 14 -5.20 -40.55 24.92
N LEU A 15 -4.56 -40.66 23.76
CA LEU A 15 -3.70 -39.59 23.22
C LEU A 15 -4.61 -38.52 22.58
N VAL A 16 -4.87 -37.43 23.30
CA VAL A 16 -5.52 -36.24 22.73
C VAL A 16 -4.50 -35.50 21.88
N ILE A 17 -4.62 -35.65 20.55
CA ILE A 17 -3.84 -34.87 19.58
C ILE A 17 -4.47 -33.48 19.51
N LEU A 18 -3.90 -32.54 20.27
CA LEU A 18 -4.19 -31.13 20.14
C LEU A 18 -3.51 -30.63 18.85
N ALA A 19 -4.24 -30.62 17.74
CA ALA A 19 -3.78 -29.98 16.52
C ALA A 19 -3.72 -28.47 16.76
N GLY A 20 -2.53 -27.98 17.10
CA GLY A 20 -2.24 -26.56 17.20
C GLY A 20 -2.52 -25.89 15.86
N ILE A 21 -3.51 -25.01 15.85
CA ILE A 21 -3.81 -24.13 14.73
C ILE A 21 -2.64 -23.13 14.64
N SER A 22 -1.68 -23.40 13.76
CA SER A 22 -0.65 -22.41 13.44
C SER A 22 -1.32 -21.25 12.72
N VAL A 23 -1.71 -20.21 13.46
CA VAL A 23 -1.98 -18.90 12.86
C VAL A 23 -0.62 -18.38 12.40
N ALA A 24 -0.37 -18.43 11.09
CA ALA A 24 0.74 -17.72 10.51
C ALA A 24 0.49 -16.22 10.75
N MET A 25 1.20 -15.64 11.73
CA MET A 25 1.29 -14.19 11.86
C MET A 25 1.96 -13.70 10.57
N ALA A 26 1.18 -13.07 9.69
CA ALA A 26 1.76 -12.29 8.61
C ALA A 26 2.69 -11.24 9.24
N ASP A 27 3.83 -11.03 8.60
CA ASP A 27 5.00 -10.31 9.11
C ASP A 27 4.73 -8.81 9.32
N ASP A 28 4.06 -8.45 10.42
CA ASP A 28 3.85 -7.05 10.85
C ASP A 28 5.17 -6.29 11.04
N ALA A 29 6.28 -7.01 11.26
CA ALA A 29 7.60 -6.39 11.35
C ALA A 29 8.02 -5.73 10.03
N GLY A 30 7.53 -6.21 8.89
CA GLY A 30 7.79 -5.62 7.58
C GLY A 30 7.22 -4.21 7.44
N CYS A 31 6.02 -3.98 7.95
CA CYS A 31 5.35 -2.67 7.91
C CYS A 31 5.81 -1.75 9.06
N ALA A 32 6.19 -2.30 10.21
CA ALA A 32 6.72 -1.51 11.34
C ALA A 32 8.04 -0.78 11.04
N ALA A 33 8.76 -1.16 9.99
CA ALA A 33 10.03 -0.53 9.59
C ALA A 33 9.87 0.70 8.67
N PHE A 34 8.64 1.10 8.34
CA PHE A 34 8.41 2.43 7.79
C PHE A 34 8.82 3.52 8.79
N LYS A 35 9.23 4.69 8.29
CA LYS A 35 9.55 5.86 9.12
C LYS A 35 8.34 6.44 9.86
N TRP A 36 7.13 6.02 9.47
CA TRP A 36 5.85 6.36 10.09
C TRP A 36 4.89 5.17 9.93
N PRO A 37 3.89 5.02 10.81
CA PRO A 37 2.83 4.04 10.65
C PRO A 37 2.11 4.12 9.29
N VAL A 38 1.82 2.94 8.72
CA VAL A 38 1.07 2.81 7.45
C VAL A 38 -0.20 1.98 7.59
N THR A 39 -0.62 1.70 8.82
CA THR A 39 -1.77 0.83 9.15
C THR A 39 -3.08 1.38 8.60
N ARG A 40 -3.23 2.71 8.50
CA ARG A 40 -4.42 3.34 7.89
C ARG A 40 -4.50 3.01 6.41
N GLU A 41 -3.38 3.06 5.70
CA GLU A 41 -3.32 2.74 4.28
C GLU A 41 -3.54 1.25 4.02
N GLU A 42 -3.04 0.36 4.88
CA GLU A 42 -3.31 -1.07 4.77
C GLU A 42 -4.81 -1.37 4.85
N ALA A 43 -5.48 -0.75 5.83
CA ALA A 43 -6.93 -0.87 6.01
C ALA A 43 -7.70 -0.32 4.79
N LEU A 44 -7.28 0.84 4.26
CA LEU A 44 -7.91 1.45 3.09
C LEU A 44 -7.70 0.63 1.81
N PHE A 45 -6.51 0.04 1.62
CA PHE A 45 -6.20 -0.78 0.44
C PHE A 45 -7.03 -2.05 0.35
N ALA A 46 -7.47 -2.61 1.48
CA ALA A 46 -8.35 -3.78 1.49
C ALA A 46 -9.71 -3.49 0.81
N ALA A 47 -10.19 -2.24 0.87
CA ALA A 47 -11.49 -1.82 0.36
C ALA A 47 -11.40 -0.74 -0.73
N ALA A 48 -10.23 -0.56 -1.36
CA ALA A 48 -10.00 0.51 -2.32
C ALA A 48 -10.92 0.36 -3.55
N PRO A 49 -11.82 1.33 -3.83
CA PRO A 49 -12.65 1.32 -5.02
C PRO A 49 -11.80 1.49 -6.29
N ALA A 50 -12.27 0.91 -7.40
CA ALA A 50 -11.63 1.11 -8.69
C ALA A 50 -11.75 2.57 -9.16
N ALA A 51 -10.68 3.12 -9.73
CA ALA A 51 -10.66 4.43 -10.36
C ALA A 51 -9.89 4.38 -11.69
N GLN A 52 -10.17 5.31 -12.58
CA GLN A 52 -9.45 5.48 -13.84
C GLN A 52 -8.40 6.59 -13.72
N SER A 53 -7.42 6.60 -14.62
CA SER A 53 -6.53 7.76 -14.77
C SER A 53 -7.35 9.03 -15.00
N GLY A 54 -6.97 10.11 -14.33
CA GLY A 54 -7.67 11.39 -14.30
C GLY A 54 -8.74 11.51 -13.20
N ALA A 55 -8.94 10.48 -12.38
CA ALA A 55 -9.91 10.53 -11.28
C ALA A 55 -9.52 11.53 -10.17
N ASP A 56 -10.52 12.00 -9.44
CA ASP A 56 -10.34 12.78 -8.22
C ASP A 56 -10.14 11.84 -7.02
N LEU A 57 -8.97 11.93 -6.37
CA LEU A 57 -8.69 11.20 -5.14
C LEU A 57 -9.04 12.07 -3.93
N SER A 58 -9.74 11.46 -2.98
CA SER A 58 -10.10 12.11 -1.72
C SER A 58 -9.00 11.95 -0.68
N VAL A 59 -8.65 13.05 -0.01
CA VAL A 59 -7.82 12.99 1.21
C VAL A 59 -8.60 12.24 2.29
N GLY A 60 -7.95 11.28 2.96
CA GLY A 60 -8.59 10.33 3.86
C GLY A 60 -9.01 9.02 3.18
N GLY A 61 -8.78 8.87 1.87
CA GLY A 61 -9.23 7.71 1.08
C GLY A 61 -8.11 6.97 0.35
N ALA A 62 -8.51 5.90 -0.33
CA ALA A 62 -7.69 5.18 -1.29
C ALA A 62 -8.49 4.80 -2.53
N ALA A 63 -7.79 4.46 -3.61
CA ALA A 63 -8.36 3.95 -4.85
C ALA A 63 -7.42 2.92 -5.49
N GLU A 64 -7.96 1.92 -6.17
CA GLU A 64 -7.23 1.07 -7.10
C GLU A 64 -7.28 1.70 -8.50
N VAL A 65 -6.21 2.39 -8.86
CA VAL A 65 -6.13 3.17 -10.09
C VAL A 65 -5.72 2.27 -11.25
N ALA A 66 -6.53 2.24 -12.30
CA ALA A 66 -6.17 1.67 -13.59
C ALA A 66 -5.14 2.57 -14.30
N LEU A 67 -4.03 1.98 -14.71
CA LEU A 67 -2.92 2.64 -15.37
C LEU A 67 -2.94 2.33 -16.87
N ALA A 68 -2.46 3.27 -17.68
CA ALA A 68 -2.29 3.08 -19.12
C ALA A 68 -0.80 3.06 -19.50
N PRO A 69 -0.43 2.59 -20.70
CA PRO A 69 0.95 2.64 -21.18
C PRO A 69 1.52 4.06 -21.04
N VAL A 70 2.72 4.19 -20.48
CA VAL A 70 3.26 5.47 -20.01
C VAL A 70 3.44 6.50 -21.13
N ASP A 71 3.62 6.04 -22.37
CA ASP A 71 3.73 6.86 -23.58
C ASP A 71 2.39 7.45 -24.06
N THR A 72 1.27 6.96 -23.51
CA THR A 72 -0.07 7.52 -23.72
C THR A 72 -0.48 8.53 -22.66
N ILE A 73 0.27 8.63 -21.56
CA ILE A 73 -0.06 9.52 -20.44
C ILE A 73 0.42 10.94 -20.71
N SER A 74 -0.52 11.89 -20.64
CA SER A 74 -0.22 13.31 -20.69
C SER A 74 0.10 13.83 -19.28
N PHE A 75 1.39 13.84 -18.92
CA PHE A 75 1.85 14.45 -17.68
C PHE A 75 1.81 15.98 -17.77
N THR A 76 1.36 16.64 -16.71
CA THR A 76 1.35 18.12 -16.58
C THR A 76 2.76 18.70 -16.62
N VAL A 77 3.71 18.01 -15.98
CA VAL A 77 5.15 18.29 -16.07
C VAL A 77 5.89 16.99 -16.31
N PRO A 78 7.08 16.98 -16.96
CA PRO A 78 7.88 15.78 -17.10
C PRO A 78 8.13 15.13 -15.73
N PRO A 79 7.93 13.81 -15.56
CA PRO A 79 8.25 13.11 -14.33
C PRO A 79 9.71 13.33 -13.92
N GLU A 80 9.99 13.51 -12.62
CA GLU A 80 11.36 13.75 -12.12
C GLU A 80 12.30 12.62 -12.55
N ARG A 81 11.80 11.39 -12.52
CA ARG A 81 12.48 10.22 -13.09
C ARG A 81 11.79 9.77 -14.35
N ALA A 82 12.50 9.90 -15.47
CA ALA A 82 12.05 9.39 -16.76
C ALA A 82 11.63 7.91 -16.64
N PRO A 83 10.37 7.56 -16.97
CA PRO A 83 9.90 6.19 -16.91
C PRO A 83 10.54 5.37 -18.04
N ALA A 84 10.77 4.09 -17.79
CA ALA A 84 11.25 3.17 -18.83
C ALA A 84 10.15 2.89 -19.86
N ALA A 85 10.52 2.61 -21.10
CA ALA A 85 9.58 2.16 -22.12
C ALA A 85 8.84 0.87 -21.68
N GLY A 86 7.58 0.73 -22.09
CA GLY A 86 6.74 -0.42 -21.72
C GLY A 86 6.29 -0.44 -20.25
N THR A 87 6.50 0.64 -19.50
CA THR A 87 5.90 0.82 -18.17
C THR A 87 4.54 1.51 -18.29
N PHE A 88 3.83 1.58 -17.16
CA PHE A 88 2.51 2.19 -17.05
C PHE A 88 2.55 3.45 -16.18
N GLY A 89 1.53 4.29 -16.35
CA GLY A 89 1.33 5.48 -15.54
C GLY A 89 -0.14 5.90 -15.47
N ALA A 90 -0.39 6.92 -14.65
CA ALA A 90 -1.69 7.57 -14.55
C ALA A 90 -1.51 8.99 -14.01
N THR A 91 -2.56 9.79 -14.12
CA THR A 91 -2.69 11.04 -13.36
C THR A 91 -3.90 10.95 -12.45
N ALA A 92 -3.95 11.77 -11.42
CA ALA A 92 -5.12 11.94 -10.58
C ALA A 92 -5.14 13.35 -10.00
N SER A 93 -6.31 13.89 -9.73
CA SER A 93 -6.46 15.19 -9.05
C SER A 93 -6.65 14.98 -7.56
N VAL A 94 -6.23 15.95 -6.75
CA VAL A 94 -6.49 15.99 -5.32
C VAL A 94 -6.72 17.43 -4.88
N ALA A 95 -7.68 17.64 -3.97
CA ALA A 95 -7.82 18.90 -3.25
C ALA A 95 -6.95 18.85 -1.98
N VAL A 96 -5.87 19.63 -1.97
CA VAL A 96 -5.00 19.76 -0.81
C VAL A 96 -5.72 20.58 0.27
N PRO A 97 -5.80 20.06 1.50
CA PRO A 97 -6.51 20.73 2.59
C PRO A 97 -5.68 21.89 3.18
N PRO A 98 -6.29 22.78 4.00
CA PRO A 98 -5.63 23.97 4.55
C PRO A 98 -4.32 23.72 5.32
N GLU A 99 -4.19 22.57 5.96
CA GLU A 99 -2.97 22.13 6.66
C GLU A 99 -1.78 21.93 5.72
N GLY A 100 -2.02 21.75 4.42
CA GLY A 100 -0.97 21.80 3.39
C GLY A 100 0.00 20.61 3.39
N GLU A 101 -0.38 19.46 3.94
CA GLU A 101 0.47 18.26 3.87
C GLU A 101 -0.30 17.04 3.37
N LEU A 102 0.31 16.29 2.46
CA LEU A 102 -0.21 15.02 1.96
C LEU A 102 0.80 13.90 2.16
N GLN A 103 0.31 12.74 2.58
CA GLN A 103 0.98 11.45 2.56
C GLN A 103 0.35 10.59 1.47
N ILE A 104 1.14 10.24 0.46
CA ILE A 104 0.73 9.41 -0.66
C ILE A 104 1.43 8.06 -0.57
N SER A 105 0.66 6.99 -0.42
CA SER A 105 1.16 5.62 -0.28
C SER A 105 0.74 4.77 -1.48
N LEU A 106 1.63 3.88 -1.92
CA LEU A 106 1.43 3.02 -3.09
C LEU A 106 1.58 1.55 -2.76
N SER A 107 0.78 0.70 -3.40
CA SER A 107 0.87 -0.75 -3.23
C SER A 107 2.04 -1.42 -3.96
N ASP A 108 2.59 -0.76 -4.98
CA ASP A 108 3.70 -1.30 -5.78
C ASP A 108 4.68 -0.19 -6.23
N GLU A 109 5.68 -0.56 -6.99
CA GLU A 109 6.71 0.32 -7.52
C GLU A 109 6.15 1.27 -8.59
N ALA A 110 6.06 2.56 -8.26
CA ALA A 110 5.96 3.65 -9.22
C ALA A 110 6.64 4.92 -8.68
N TRP A 111 6.93 5.89 -9.53
CA TRP A 111 7.29 7.26 -9.11
C TRP A 111 6.03 8.06 -8.79
N ILE A 112 6.16 8.98 -7.84
CA ILE A 112 5.10 9.91 -7.45
C ILE A 112 5.67 11.31 -7.65
N ASP A 113 5.13 12.05 -8.60
CA ASP A 113 5.32 13.48 -8.70
C ASP A 113 4.01 14.16 -8.31
N VAL A 114 4.07 15.20 -7.49
CA VAL A 114 2.90 16.05 -7.21
C VAL A 114 3.13 17.39 -7.88
N VAL A 115 2.13 17.87 -8.62
CA VAL A 115 2.20 19.12 -9.36
C VAL A 115 1.19 20.10 -8.77
N GLN A 116 1.65 21.29 -8.43
CA GLN A 116 0.80 22.39 -7.98
C GLN A 116 1.24 23.66 -8.69
N ASP A 117 0.28 24.47 -9.16
CA ASP A 117 0.53 25.69 -9.93
C ASP A 117 1.48 25.50 -11.12
N GLY A 118 1.33 24.35 -11.82
CA GLY A 118 2.14 23.99 -12.99
C GLY A 118 3.59 23.62 -12.66
N LYS A 119 3.94 23.39 -11.39
CA LYS A 119 5.30 23.06 -10.95
C LYS A 119 5.31 21.77 -10.14
N ALA A 120 6.35 20.96 -10.37
CA ALA A 120 6.62 19.82 -9.50
C ALA A 120 6.94 20.29 -8.08
N VAL A 121 6.26 19.69 -7.11
CA VAL A 121 6.44 19.93 -5.69
C VAL A 121 7.45 18.93 -5.17
N LYS A 122 8.50 19.45 -4.52
CA LYS A 122 9.53 18.62 -3.92
C LYS A 122 8.95 17.79 -2.78
N LEU A 123 9.20 16.48 -2.79
CA LEU A 123 8.85 15.62 -1.67
C LEU A 123 9.56 16.08 -0.39
N ALA A 124 8.84 16.04 0.73
CA ALA A 124 9.37 16.39 2.05
C ALA A 124 10.06 15.19 2.71
N ALA A 125 9.48 14.00 2.57
CA ALA A 125 10.05 12.76 3.10
C ALA A 125 9.60 11.54 2.31
N PHE A 126 10.42 10.48 2.36
CA PHE A 126 10.17 9.19 1.72
C PHE A 126 10.42 8.04 2.69
N SER A 127 9.56 7.03 2.66
CA SER A 127 9.73 5.74 3.33
C SER A 127 9.27 4.60 2.42
N GLY A 128 9.97 3.47 2.41
CA GLY A 128 9.56 2.32 1.61
C GLY A 128 10.12 1.02 2.13
N MET A 129 9.28 -0.01 2.12
CA MET A 129 9.59 -1.36 2.57
C MET A 129 9.25 -2.36 1.46
N LYS A 130 10.09 -3.37 1.30
CA LYS A 130 9.81 -4.49 0.37
C LYS A 130 9.06 -5.64 1.04
N THR A 131 9.15 -5.70 2.36
CA THR A 131 8.62 -6.79 3.19
C THR A 131 7.24 -6.49 3.74
N CYS A 132 6.76 -5.25 3.65
CA CYS A 132 5.40 -4.90 4.04
C CYS A 132 4.40 -5.40 2.99
N PRO A 133 3.46 -6.30 3.33
CA PRO A 133 2.44 -6.76 2.40
C PRO A 133 1.54 -5.61 1.97
N GLY A 134 1.29 -5.49 0.66
CA GLY A 134 0.30 -4.54 0.14
C GLY A 134 0.73 -3.07 0.11
N ILE A 135 1.82 -2.67 0.77
CA ILE A 135 2.38 -1.30 0.67
C ILE A 135 3.87 -1.35 0.34
N ARG A 136 4.22 -0.72 -0.78
CA ARG A 136 5.59 -0.63 -1.25
C ARG A 136 6.29 0.64 -0.79
N LYS A 137 5.61 1.78 -0.80
CA LYS A 137 6.21 3.08 -0.42
C LYS A 137 5.16 4.06 0.07
N SER A 138 5.62 5.05 0.82
CA SER A 138 4.85 6.20 1.28
C SER A 138 5.73 7.46 1.17
N VAL A 139 5.13 8.56 0.71
CA VAL A 139 5.82 9.82 0.43
C VAL A 139 5.01 10.97 1.00
N ARG A 140 5.66 11.86 1.76
CA ARG A 140 5.05 13.07 2.31
C ARG A 140 5.44 14.29 1.48
N PHE A 141 4.47 15.17 1.24
CA PHE A 141 4.62 16.43 0.50
C PHE A 141 4.12 17.59 1.34
N LYS A 142 4.77 18.75 1.21
CA LYS A 142 4.28 20.04 1.71
C LYS A 142 3.79 20.86 0.53
N LEU A 143 2.56 21.31 0.61
CA LEU A 143 1.75 21.86 -0.48
C LEU A 143 1.00 23.09 0.04
N ALA A 144 0.64 24.01 -0.85
CA ALA A 144 -0.37 25.01 -0.54
C ALA A 144 -1.76 24.36 -0.55
N ALA A 145 -2.71 24.93 0.19
CA ALA A 145 -4.11 24.53 0.07
C ALA A 145 -4.63 24.80 -1.36
N GLY A 146 -5.45 23.89 -1.90
CA GLY A 146 -6.00 24.02 -3.25
C GLY A 146 -5.73 22.82 -4.15
N PRO A 147 -5.96 22.93 -5.47
CA PRO A 147 -5.83 21.80 -6.38
C PRO A 147 -4.37 21.39 -6.57
N ALA A 148 -4.13 20.10 -6.67
CA ALA A 148 -2.87 19.51 -7.10
C ALA A 148 -3.12 18.28 -7.98
N THR A 149 -2.17 17.96 -8.84
CA THR A 149 -2.17 16.76 -9.69
C THR A 149 -1.13 15.77 -9.17
N ILE A 150 -1.54 14.55 -8.91
CA ILE A 150 -0.65 13.42 -8.66
C ILE A 150 -0.33 12.77 -10.01
N GLN A 151 0.94 12.59 -10.31
CA GLN A 151 1.44 11.88 -11.49
C GLN A 151 2.13 10.59 -11.03
N LEU A 152 1.70 9.48 -11.61
CA LEU A 152 2.23 8.15 -11.35
C LEU A 152 2.93 7.67 -12.61
N SER A 153 4.19 7.24 -12.50
CA SER A 153 4.96 6.80 -13.66
C SER A 153 5.88 5.62 -13.34
N GLY A 154 6.24 4.85 -14.36
CA GLY A 154 7.21 3.75 -14.23
C GLY A 154 6.66 2.52 -13.52
N ALA A 155 5.33 2.36 -13.43
CA ALA A 155 4.72 1.18 -12.84
C ALA A 155 4.90 -0.04 -13.75
N LYS A 156 5.09 -1.22 -13.17
CA LYS A 156 5.22 -2.49 -13.93
C LYS A 156 3.90 -3.20 -14.18
N LYS A 157 2.84 -2.78 -13.51
CA LYS A 157 1.50 -3.39 -13.55
C LYS A 157 0.50 -2.36 -14.05
N GLU A 158 -0.63 -2.85 -14.55
CA GLU A 158 -1.73 -2.03 -15.07
C GLU A 158 -2.67 -1.51 -13.98
N THR A 159 -2.51 -1.94 -12.72
CA THR A 159 -3.24 -1.38 -11.58
C THR A 159 -2.30 -1.03 -10.44
N LEU A 160 -2.66 0.01 -9.68
CA LEU A 160 -1.90 0.47 -8.54
C LEU A 160 -2.85 1.05 -7.49
N LYS A 161 -2.79 0.55 -6.25
CA LYS A 161 -3.53 1.16 -5.15
C LYS A 161 -2.78 2.39 -4.66
N VAL A 162 -3.51 3.47 -4.51
CA VAL A 162 -3.03 4.79 -4.10
C VAL A 162 -3.87 5.25 -2.93
N ALA A 163 -3.24 5.56 -1.80
CA ALA A 163 -3.89 6.17 -0.65
C ALA A 163 -3.39 7.60 -0.52
N VAL A 164 -4.29 8.52 -0.20
CA VAL A 164 -3.98 9.93 0.01
C VAL A 164 -4.50 10.31 1.39
N LEU A 165 -3.59 10.56 2.33
CA LEU A 165 -3.91 10.89 3.72
C LEU A 165 -3.24 12.18 4.16
N ALA A 166 -3.73 12.78 5.23
CA ALA A 166 -2.91 13.70 6.01
C ALA A 166 -1.84 12.90 6.79
N PRO A 167 -0.60 13.38 6.86
CA PRO A 167 0.39 12.86 7.81
C PRO A 167 -0.16 12.91 9.24
N GLU A 168 0.23 11.92 10.05
CA GLU A 168 0.11 11.99 11.52
C GLU A 168 1.37 12.58 12.15
#